data_AF-A0A8J5NI76-F1
#
_entry.id   AF-A0A8J5NI76-F1
#
_cell.length_a   1.000
_cell.length_b   1.000
_cell.length_c   1.000
_cell.angle_alpha   90.00
_cell.angle_beta   90.00
_cell.angle_gamma   90.00
#
_symmetry.space_group_name_H-M   'P 1'
#
loop_
_entity.id
_entity.type
_entity.pdbx_description
1 polymer ?
#
loop_
_entity_poly.entity_id
_entity_poly.type
_entity_poly.pdbx_seq_one_letter_code
_entity_poly.pdbx_strand_id
1 'polypeptide(L)'
;MSVDLSELKRSDFPSCVRQGLRKLEEVLHMPPSPHLHDIQQHIMDQFIFCCRDSNSSKIRAVGPVEELVVVRELGQHLGKIVDTASRNSLFITLFHPSSHDPRTPHKLRILSALVSLAIATHNVSVLEATAVWMQQMCCLSGWSGEVCRGLVQDYFQLTPSSPPHFAAALRALPTMAPLFTANLITTLSQLYAKVGEDIYTLMQPLFC
;
A
#
# COMPACT_ATOMS: atom_id res chain seq x y z
N MET A 1 11.70 -0.82 28.16
CA MET A 1 12.37 0.33 27.50
C MET A 1 11.27 1.28 27.05
N SER A 2 11.35 2.57 27.39
CA SER A 2 10.38 3.56 26.90
C SER A 2 10.82 4.08 25.54
N VAL A 3 9.94 4.04 24.54
CA VAL A 3 10.21 4.63 23.22
C VAL A 3 10.01 6.14 23.32
N ASP A 4 11.07 6.91 23.10
CA ASP A 4 10.96 8.37 23.05
C ASP A 4 10.42 8.84 21.70
N LEU A 5 9.33 9.59 21.73
CA LEU A 5 8.67 10.18 20.55
C LEU A 5 8.78 11.71 20.51
N SER A 6 9.60 12.30 21.38
CA SER A 6 9.69 13.76 21.55
C SER A 6 10.14 14.48 20.28
N GLU A 7 11.11 13.93 19.55
CA GLU A 7 11.55 14.49 18.26
C GLU A 7 10.44 14.41 17.21
N LEU A 8 9.75 13.27 17.14
CA LEU A 8 8.69 13.03 16.17
C LEU A 8 7.50 13.99 16.37
N LYS A 9 7.15 14.27 17.64
CA LYS A 9 6.11 15.24 18.02
C LYS A 9 6.44 16.69 17.66
N ARG A 10 7.73 17.01 17.46
CA ARG A 10 8.20 18.35 17.09
C ARG A 10 8.33 18.53 15.57
N SER A 11 8.18 17.46 14.80
CA SER A 11 8.34 17.52 13.35
C SER A 11 7.04 17.86 12.65
N ASP A 12 7.09 18.84 11.76
CA ASP A 12 5.98 19.18 10.87
C ASP A 12 5.95 18.28 9.62
N PHE A 13 4.81 18.29 8.95
CA PHE A 13 4.65 17.66 7.64
C PHE A 13 5.50 18.38 6.58
N PRO A 14 6.23 17.67 5.69
CA PRO A 14 6.26 16.21 5.51
C PRO A 14 7.39 15.49 6.26
N SER A 15 8.21 16.22 7.04
CA SER A 15 9.35 15.62 7.75
C SER A 15 8.91 14.59 8.80
N CYS A 16 7.71 14.72 9.36
CA CYS A 16 7.15 13.75 10.30
C CYS A 16 7.01 12.35 9.70
N VAL A 17 6.70 12.24 8.40
CA VAL A 17 6.57 10.94 7.71
C VAL A 17 7.91 10.21 7.69
N ARG A 18 8.98 10.92 7.30
CA ARG A 18 10.34 10.35 7.26
C ARG A 18 10.85 9.92 8.62
N GLN A 19 10.59 10.75 9.64
CA GLN A 19 11.01 10.44 11.00
C GLN A 19 10.17 9.31 11.58
N GLY A 20 8.87 9.29 11.28
CA GLY A 20 7.95 8.24 11.69
C GLY A 20 8.36 6.88 11.12
N LEU A 21 8.76 6.82 9.85
CA LEU A 21 9.24 5.59 9.22
C LEU A 21 10.52 5.04 9.89
N ARG A 22 11.51 5.90 10.11
CA ARG A 22 12.73 5.51 10.84
C ARG A 22 12.42 5.03 12.25
N LYS A 23 11.52 5.74 12.94
CA LYS A 23 11.15 5.38 14.31
C LYS A 23 10.39 4.06 14.36
N LEU A 24 9.51 3.81 13.40
CA LEU A 24 8.80 2.55 13.28
C LEU A 24 9.76 1.39 13.04
N GLU A 25 10.76 1.59 12.16
CA GLU A 25 11.83 0.62 11.94
C GLU A 25 12.61 0.31 13.23
N GLU A 26 13.04 1.33 13.99
CA GLU A 26 13.68 1.13 15.30
C GLU A 26 12.81 0.30 16.25
N VAL A 27 11.50 0.58 16.28
CA VAL A 27 10.56 -0.12 17.14
C VAL A 27 10.38 -1.59 16.74
N LEU A 28 10.42 -1.89 15.44
CA LEU A 28 10.31 -3.26 14.93
C LEU A 28 11.54 -4.12 15.23
N HIS A 29 12.72 -3.51 15.43
CA HIS A 29 13.93 -4.23 15.84
C HIS A 29 13.99 -4.53 17.35
N MET A 30 13.05 -4.00 18.14
CA MET A 30 12.98 -4.30 19.56
C MET A 30 12.28 -5.65 19.83
N PRO A 31 12.58 -6.31 20.98
CA PRO A 31 11.89 -7.53 21.37
C PRO A 31 10.36 -7.34 21.42
N PRO A 32 9.56 -8.28 20.87
CA PRO A 32 8.11 -8.14 20.80
C PRO A 32 7.49 -7.90 22.18
N SER A 33 6.58 -6.92 22.27
CA SER A 33 5.84 -6.66 23.49
C SER A 33 4.51 -5.97 23.19
N PRO A 34 3.42 -6.24 23.93
CA PRO A 34 2.11 -5.66 23.65
C PRO A 34 2.11 -4.13 23.57
N HIS A 35 2.85 -3.45 24.46
CA HIS A 35 2.96 -1.98 24.45
C HIS A 35 3.62 -1.42 23.18
N LEU A 36 4.48 -2.20 22.51
CA LEU A 36 5.11 -1.78 21.26
C LEU A 36 4.10 -1.78 20.11
N HIS A 37 3.09 -2.64 20.15
CA HIS A 37 2.05 -2.65 19.13
C HIS A 37 1.24 -1.35 19.16
N ASP A 38 0.85 -0.88 20.35
CA ASP A 38 0.16 0.39 20.52
C ASP A 38 1.02 1.58 20.04
N ILE A 39 2.33 1.52 20.32
CA ILE A 39 3.29 2.54 19.86
C ILE A 39 3.44 2.50 18.33
N GLN A 40 3.56 1.33 17.71
CA GLN A 40 3.62 1.17 16.26
C GLN A 40 2.38 1.77 15.60
N GLN A 41 1.19 1.41 16.09
CA GLN A 41 -0.06 1.95 15.58
C GLN A 41 -0.15 3.46 15.73
N HIS A 42 0.26 3.99 16.89
CA HIS A 42 0.31 5.43 17.13
C HIS A 42 1.26 6.15 16.15
N ILE A 43 2.45 5.59 15.90
CA ILE A 43 3.41 6.14 14.93
C ILE A 43 2.80 6.16 13.53
N MET A 44 2.23 5.04 13.10
CA MET A 44 1.63 4.89 11.78
C MET A 44 0.48 5.87 11.56
N ASP A 45 -0.46 5.92 12.49
CA ASP A 45 -1.67 6.71 12.32
C ASP A 45 -1.37 8.22 12.40
N GLN A 46 -0.56 8.67 13.38
CA GLN A 46 -0.35 10.10 13.59
C GLN A 46 0.70 10.72 12.65
N PHE A 47 1.76 9.98 12.31
CA PHE A 47 2.94 10.58 11.66
C PHE A 47 3.21 10.06 10.26
N ILE A 48 2.83 8.82 9.93
CA ILE A 48 3.07 8.23 8.60
C ILE A 48 1.86 8.45 7.70
N PHE A 49 0.72 7.86 8.05
CA PHE A 49 -0.53 7.99 7.29
C PHE A 49 -1.28 9.29 7.60
N CYS A 50 -0.84 10.01 8.65
CA CYS A 50 -1.37 11.31 9.06
C CYS A 50 -2.91 11.29 9.20
N CYS A 51 -3.45 10.18 9.72
CA CYS A 51 -4.82 10.01 10.12
C CYS A 51 -5.09 10.92 11.33
N ARG A 52 -5.50 12.17 11.09
CA ARG A 52 -5.80 13.10 12.18
C ARG A 52 -7.15 12.73 12.79
N ASP A 53 -7.12 12.36 14.07
CA ASP A 53 -8.32 12.30 14.89
C ASP A 53 -8.76 13.75 15.11
N SER A 54 -9.77 14.21 14.35
CA SER A 54 -10.52 15.38 14.79
C SER A 54 -11.37 14.93 15.97
N ASN A 55 -11.69 15.82 16.91
CA ASN A 55 -12.61 15.56 18.02
C ASN A 55 -14.06 15.17 17.60
N SER A 56 -14.28 14.85 16.31
CA SER A 56 -15.50 14.27 15.76
C SER A 56 -15.15 12.91 15.16
N SER A 57 -16.08 11.96 15.25
CA SER A 57 -16.07 10.55 14.82
C SER A 57 -15.66 10.23 13.35
N LYS A 58 -14.93 11.12 12.67
CA LYS A 58 -14.43 10.98 11.30
C LYS A 58 -12.92 11.19 11.30
N ILE A 59 -12.19 10.13 10.96
CA ILE A 59 -10.77 10.19 10.62
C ILE A 59 -10.61 11.14 9.44
N ARG A 60 -9.85 12.23 9.58
CA ARG A 60 -9.52 13.10 8.47
C ARG A 60 -8.28 12.53 7.78
N ALA A 61 -8.50 11.86 6.65
CA ALA A 61 -7.42 11.50 5.73
C ALA A 61 -6.70 12.77 5.24
N VAL A 62 -5.41 12.63 4.96
CA VAL A 62 -4.61 13.66 4.28
C VAL A 62 -5.24 14.02 2.92
N GLY A 63 -5.06 15.28 2.50
CA GLY A 63 -5.51 15.72 1.18
C GLY A 63 -4.77 15.00 0.05
N PRO A 64 -5.28 15.02 -1.20
CA PRO A 64 -4.67 14.28 -2.30
C PRO A 64 -3.18 14.60 -2.54
N VAL A 65 -2.79 15.88 -2.40
CA VAL A 65 -1.39 16.31 -2.53
C VAL A 65 -0.52 15.76 -1.41
N GLU A 66 -1.03 15.78 -0.18
CA GLU A 66 -0.33 15.24 0.99
C GLU A 66 -0.19 13.71 0.88
N GLU A 67 -1.21 13.01 0.36
CA GLU A 67 -1.17 11.57 0.08
C GLU A 67 -0.03 11.23 -0.88
N LEU A 68 0.14 11.99 -1.97
CA LEU A 68 1.25 11.80 -2.91
C LEU A 68 2.62 12.01 -2.25
N VAL A 69 2.72 12.96 -1.31
CA VAL A 69 3.96 13.16 -0.54
C VAL A 69 4.24 11.97 0.37
N VAL A 70 3.22 11.44 1.07
CA VAL A 70 3.36 10.22 1.88
C VAL A 70 3.82 9.04 1.01
N VAL A 71 3.19 8.83 -0.14
CA VAL A 71 3.54 7.79 -1.11
C VAL A 71 5.00 7.91 -1.56
N ARG A 72 5.45 9.13 -1.88
CA ARG A 72 6.84 9.39 -2.26
C ARG A 72 7.81 9.06 -1.13
N GLU A 73 7.54 9.51 0.09
CA GLU A 73 8.43 9.25 1.24
C GLU A 73 8.50 7.76 1.58
N LEU A 74 7.36 7.04 1.51
CA LEU A 74 7.30 5.59 1.66
C LEU A 74 8.17 4.88 0.62
N GLY A 75 7.99 5.20 -0.67
CA GLY A 75 8.74 4.58 -1.76
C GLY A 75 10.24 4.83 -1.65
N GLN A 76 10.64 6.04 -1.27
CA GLN A 76 12.04 6.39 -1.04
C GLN A 76 12.66 5.69 0.16
N HIS A 77 11.90 5.55 1.25
CA HIS A 77 12.39 4.90 2.46
C HIS A 77 12.53 3.39 2.24
N LEU A 78 11.48 2.73 1.75
CA LEU A 78 11.48 1.29 1.44
C LEU A 78 12.55 0.92 0.40
N GLY A 79 12.79 1.77 -0.59
CA GLY A 79 13.85 1.57 -1.59
C GLY A 79 15.28 1.69 -1.05
N LYS A 80 15.48 2.29 0.15
CA LYS A 80 16.79 2.39 0.81
C LYS A 80 17.09 1.22 1.75
N ILE A 81 16.09 0.46 2.17
CA ILE A 81 16.27 -0.67 3.07
C ILE A 81 16.88 -1.84 2.29
N VAL A 82 18.14 -2.13 2.58
CA VAL A 82 18.92 -3.20 1.94
C VAL A 82 18.46 -4.57 2.43
N ASP A 83 18.21 -4.71 3.73
CA ASP A 83 17.77 -5.98 4.31
C ASP A 83 16.32 -6.30 3.93
N THR A 84 16.14 -7.38 3.17
CA THR A 84 14.83 -7.78 2.65
C THR A 84 13.87 -8.18 3.77
N ALA A 85 14.36 -8.78 4.86
CA ALA A 85 13.51 -9.19 5.98
C ALA A 85 12.95 -7.97 6.70
N SER A 86 13.79 -7.01 7.09
CA SER A 86 13.36 -5.75 7.71
C SER A 86 12.45 -4.94 6.80
N ARG A 87 12.73 -4.87 5.49
CA ARG A 87 11.86 -4.20 4.51
C ARG A 87 10.47 -4.83 4.49
N ASN A 88 10.39 -6.15 4.39
CA ASN A 88 9.12 -6.86 4.36
C ASN A 88 8.37 -6.74 5.68
N SER A 89 9.05 -6.87 6.82
CA SER A 89 8.45 -6.67 8.14
C SER A 89 7.84 -5.29 8.29
N LEU A 90 8.58 -4.22 7.91
CA LEU A 90 8.05 -2.86 7.90
C LEU A 90 6.84 -2.72 6.97
N PHE A 91 6.93 -3.27 5.76
CA PHE A 91 5.86 -3.19 4.77
C PHE A 91 4.57 -3.89 5.25
N ILE A 92 4.71 -5.08 5.84
CA ILE A 92 3.59 -5.81 6.43
C ILE A 92 3.00 -5.02 7.59
N THR A 93 3.81 -4.49 8.51
CA THR A 93 3.31 -3.67 9.62
C THR A 93 2.52 -2.45 9.12
N LEU A 94 3.01 -1.76 8.09
CA LEU A 94 2.36 -0.58 7.52
C LEU A 94 1.00 -0.89 6.88
N PHE A 95 0.90 -2.02 6.19
CA PHE A 95 -0.24 -2.31 5.31
C PHE A 95 -1.01 -3.57 5.68
N HIS A 96 -0.82 -4.13 6.88
CA HIS A 96 -1.62 -5.27 7.34
C HIS A 96 -3.09 -4.84 7.42
N PRO A 97 -3.98 -5.35 6.55
CA PRO A 97 -5.37 -4.93 6.56
C PRO A 97 -6.09 -5.58 7.74
N SER A 98 -6.95 -4.79 8.39
CA SER A 98 -7.83 -5.28 9.45
C SER A 98 -9.26 -4.83 9.16
N SER A 99 -10.21 -5.76 9.15
CA SER A 99 -11.64 -5.46 9.01
C SER A 99 -12.16 -4.57 10.15
N HIS A 100 -11.48 -4.56 11.29
CA HIS A 100 -11.82 -3.75 12.45
C HIS A 100 -11.11 -2.39 12.47
N ASP A 101 -10.13 -2.15 11.60
CA ASP A 101 -9.47 -0.85 11.50
C ASP A 101 -10.20 0.03 10.46
N PRO A 102 -10.90 1.10 10.87
CA PRO A 102 -11.58 2.02 9.94
C PRO A 102 -10.61 2.77 9.02
N ARG A 103 -9.30 2.71 9.29
CA ARG A 103 -8.24 3.31 8.47
C ARG A 103 -7.79 2.40 7.33
N THR A 104 -8.20 1.12 7.32
CA THR A 104 -7.81 0.16 6.29
C THR A 104 -8.07 0.65 4.86
N PRO A 105 -9.24 1.23 4.50
CA PRO A 105 -9.46 1.74 3.14
C PRO A 105 -8.48 2.85 2.74
N HIS A 106 -8.09 3.70 3.68
CA HIS A 106 -7.11 4.76 3.44
C HIS A 106 -5.70 4.18 3.22
N LYS A 107 -5.28 3.24 4.07
CA LYS A 107 -4.00 2.53 3.92
C LYS A 107 -3.92 1.78 2.59
N LEU A 108 -4.98 1.12 2.16
CA LEU A 108 -5.04 0.42 0.87
C LEU A 108 -4.98 1.37 -0.34
N ARG A 109 -5.58 2.57 -0.24
CA ARG A 109 -5.43 3.59 -1.28
C ARG A 109 -3.99 4.06 -1.43
N ILE A 110 -3.33 4.36 -0.30
CA ILE A 110 -1.91 4.72 -0.28
C ILE A 110 -1.05 3.58 -0.81
N LEU A 111 -1.36 2.33 -0.45
CA LEU A 111 -0.67 1.15 -0.99
C LEU A 111 -0.83 1.07 -2.51
N SER A 112 -2.05 1.24 -3.03
CA SER A 112 -2.28 1.24 -4.48
C SER A 112 -1.45 2.32 -5.18
N ALA A 113 -1.49 3.56 -4.68
CA ALA A 113 -0.71 4.67 -5.25
C ALA A 113 0.81 4.42 -5.14
N LEU A 114 1.28 3.81 -4.06
CA LEU A 114 2.67 3.41 -3.87
C LEU A 114 3.11 2.35 -4.88
N VAL A 115 2.28 1.35 -5.14
CA VAL A 115 2.56 0.32 -6.15
C VAL A 115 2.54 0.93 -7.55
N SER A 116 1.57 1.81 -7.85
CA SER A 116 1.53 2.55 -9.11
C SER A 116 2.79 3.37 -9.33
N LEU A 117 3.26 4.10 -8.32
CA LEU A 117 4.53 4.84 -8.39
C LEU A 117 5.72 3.89 -8.56
N ALA A 118 5.74 2.75 -7.87
CA ALA A 118 6.82 1.78 -7.95
C ALA A 118 6.94 1.15 -9.35
N ILE A 119 5.81 0.87 -10.01
CA ILE A 119 5.79 0.42 -11.41
C ILE A 119 6.36 1.53 -12.31
N ALA A 120 5.88 2.78 -12.17
CA ALA A 120 6.32 3.88 -13.03
C ALA A 120 7.80 4.24 -12.86
N THR A 121 8.36 4.04 -11.66
CA THR A 121 9.74 4.42 -11.30
C THR A 121 10.71 3.23 -11.24
N HIS A 122 10.24 2.03 -11.59
CA HIS A 122 11.01 0.80 -11.54
C HIS A 122 11.59 0.49 -10.14
N ASN A 123 10.86 0.81 -9.07
CA ASN A 123 11.28 0.56 -7.69
C ASN A 123 11.05 -0.91 -7.30
N VAL A 124 12.03 -1.77 -7.63
CA VAL A 124 11.95 -3.23 -7.40
C VAL A 124 11.73 -3.58 -5.93
N SER A 125 12.38 -2.86 -5.00
CA SER A 125 12.26 -3.13 -3.55
C SER A 125 10.82 -3.04 -3.05
N VAL A 126 10.05 -2.05 -3.54
CA VAL A 126 8.64 -1.89 -3.21
C VAL A 126 7.76 -2.93 -3.89
N LEU A 127 8.04 -3.25 -5.16
CA LEU A 127 7.31 -4.28 -5.89
C LEU A 127 7.47 -5.67 -5.24
N GLU A 128 8.68 -6.04 -4.83
CA GLU A 128 8.96 -7.30 -4.12
C GLU A 128 8.27 -7.34 -2.76
N ALA A 129 8.35 -6.27 -1.97
CA ALA A 129 7.67 -6.19 -0.68
C ALA A 129 6.14 -6.30 -0.83
N THR A 130 5.60 -5.71 -1.90
CA THR A 130 4.18 -5.84 -2.26
C THR A 130 3.83 -7.28 -2.64
N ALA A 131 4.72 -7.97 -3.37
CA ALA A 131 4.52 -9.37 -3.71
C ALA A 131 4.42 -10.26 -2.46
N VAL A 132 5.32 -10.06 -1.50
CA VAL A 132 5.30 -10.77 -0.21
C VAL A 132 4.02 -10.44 0.57
N TRP A 133 3.61 -9.17 0.61
CA TRP A 133 2.35 -8.76 1.23
C TRP A 133 1.15 -9.45 0.59
N MET A 134 1.06 -9.49 -0.74
CA MET A 134 -0.04 -10.18 -1.45
C MET A 134 -0.07 -11.68 -1.12
N GLN A 135 1.08 -12.32 -0.95
CA GLN A 135 1.15 -13.74 -0.57
C GLN A 135 0.66 -13.95 0.87
N GLN A 136 1.10 -13.12 1.81
CA GLN A 136 0.68 -13.22 3.21
C GLN A 136 -0.81 -12.94 3.40
N MET A 137 -1.36 -11.99 2.64
CA MET A 137 -2.78 -11.63 2.70
C MET A 137 -3.67 -12.48 1.78
N CYS A 138 -3.09 -13.47 1.09
CA CYS A 138 -3.67 -14.17 -0.05
C CYS A 138 -3.95 -13.24 -1.25
N CYS A 139 -3.39 -13.58 -2.42
CA CYS A 139 -3.54 -12.79 -3.64
C CYS A 139 -4.98 -12.78 -4.18
N LEU A 140 -5.81 -13.72 -3.74
CA LEU A 140 -7.23 -13.83 -4.09
C LEU A 140 -8.18 -13.13 -3.09
N SER A 141 -7.63 -12.48 -2.05
CA SER A 141 -8.43 -11.78 -1.06
C SER A 141 -9.01 -10.47 -1.60
N GLY A 142 -10.08 -9.99 -0.96
CA GLY A 142 -10.67 -8.68 -1.28
C GLY A 142 -9.66 -7.53 -1.19
N TRP A 143 -8.71 -7.61 -0.24
CA TRP A 143 -7.66 -6.61 -0.04
C TRP A 143 -6.68 -6.52 -1.21
N SER A 144 -6.19 -7.67 -1.68
CA SER A 144 -5.36 -7.75 -2.89
C SER A 144 -6.14 -7.25 -4.12
N GLY A 145 -7.44 -7.57 -4.18
CA GLY A 145 -8.35 -7.06 -5.19
C GLY A 145 -8.51 -5.54 -5.20
N GLU A 146 -8.59 -4.88 -4.04
CA GLU A 146 -8.67 -3.41 -3.94
C GLU A 146 -7.42 -2.73 -4.48
N VAL A 147 -6.24 -3.20 -4.08
CA VAL A 147 -4.97 -2.66 -4.60
C VAL A 147 -4.92 -2.83 -6.12
N CYS A 148 -5.29 -4.02 -6.61
CA CYS A 148 -5.29 -4.31 -8.03
C CYS A 148 -6.32 -3.46 -8.83
N ARG A 149 -7.48 -3.14 -8.25
CA ARG A 149 -8.46 -2.22 -8.86
C ARG A 149 -7.88 -0.83 -9.09
N GLY A 150 -7.12 -0.29 -8.13
CA GLY A 150 -6.46 0.99 -8.31
C GLY A 150 -5.42 0.95 -9.43
N LEU A 151 -4.65 -0.15 -9.56
CA LEU A 151 -3.76 -0.35 -10.71
C LEU A 151 -4.51 -0.40 -12.05
N VAL A 152 -5.69 -1.05 -12.07
CA VAL A 152 -6.54 -1.09 -13.27
C VAL A 152 -6.96 0.32 -13.70
N GLN A 153 -7.34 1.17 -12.76
CA GLN A 153 -7.67 2.58 -13.03
C GLN A 153 -6.47 3.35 -13.58
N ASP A 154 -5.28 3.17 -13.01
CA ASP A 154 -4.09 3.92 -13.39
C ASP A 154 -3.47 3.46 -14.73
N TYR A 155 -3.52 2.15 -15.03
CA TYR A 155 -2.75 1.56 -16.14
C TYR A 155 -3.60 0.93 -17.25
N PHE A 156 -4.81 0.44 -16.95
CA PHE A 156 -5.54 -0.46 -17.85
C PHE A 156 -6.86 0.13 -18.39
N GLN A 157 -7.48 1.09 -17.70
CA GLN A 157 -8.68 1.78 -18.19
C GLN A 157 -8.37 2.80 -19.31
N LEU A 158 -7.11 3.21 -19.45
CA LEU A 158 -6.65 4.10 -20.51
C LEU A 158 -6.34 3.31 -21.79
N THR A 159 -7.37 2.97 -22.59
CA THR A 159 -7.23 2.42 -23.96
C THR A 159 -7.63 3.49 -25.00
N PRO A 160 -7.01 3.63 -26.19
CA PRO A 160 -5.92 2.87 -26.83
C PRO A 160 -4.57 3.62 -26.90
N SER A 161 -4.41 4.73 -26.20
CA SER A 161 -3.20 5.57 -26.22
C SER A 161 -2.60 5.73 -24.82
N SER A 162 -2.52 4.64 -24.06
CA SER A 162 -1.71 4.61 -22.84
C SER A 162 -0.32 5.15 -23.20
N PRO A 163 0.18 6.20 -22.53
CA PRO A 163 1.45 6.78 -22.88
C PRO A 163 2.55 5.71 -22.99
N PRO A 164 3.44 5.76 -24.00
CA PRO A 164 4.39 4.69 -24.29
C PRO A 164 5.24 4.25 -23.08
N HIS A 165 5.49 5.17 -22.15
CA HIS A 165 6.22 4.90 -20.92
C HIS A 165 5.48 3.98 -19.96
N PHE A 166 4.15 4.05 -19.84
CA PHE A 166 3.37 3.13 -19.01
C PHE A 166 3.38 1.71 -19.57
N ALA A 167 3.19 1.59 -20.89
CA ALA A 167 3.27 0.31 -21.56
C ALA A 167 4.69 -0.30 -21.49
N ALA A 168 5.73 0.53 -21.49
CA ALA A 168 7.10 0.08 -21.26
C ALA A 168 7.31 -0.42 -19.82
N ALA A 169 6.82 0.33 -18.82
CA ALA A 169 6.91 -0.06 -17.42
C ALA A 169 6.21 -1.41 -17.15
N LEU A 170 4.99 -1.60 -17.67
CA LEU A 170 4.27 -2.87 -17.54
C LEU A 170 5.01 -4.04 -18.23
N ARG A 171 5.59 -3.82 -19.41
CA ARG A 171 6.37 -4.86 -20.12
C ARG A 171 7.63 -5.28 -19.37
N ALA A 172 8.20 -4.40 -18.55
CA ALA A 172 9.40 -4.70 -17.77
C ALA A 172 9.12 -5.51 -16.49
N LEU A 173 7.87 -5.50 -15.98
CA LEU A 173 7.50 -6.14 -14.72
C LEU A 173 7.87 -7.63 -14.62
N PRO A 174 7.62 -8.50 -15.62
CA PRO A 174 7.94 -9.92 -15.51
C PRO A 174 9.44 -10.18 -15.27
N THR A 175 10.30 -9.31 -15.79
CA THR A 175 11.75 -9.42 -15.63
C THR A 175 12.23 -8.76 -14.34
N MET A 176 11.66 -7.59 -13.99
CA MET A 176 12.10 -6.83 -12.83
C MET A 176 11.56 -7.33 -11.50
N ALA A 177 10.30 -7.76 -11.46
CA ALA A 177 9.60 -8.20 -10.26
C ALA A 177 8.69 -9.39 -10.60
N PRO A 178 9.26 -10.57 -10.91
CA PRO A 178 8.51 -11.72 -11.38
C PRO A 178 7.44 -12.19 -10.39
N LEU A 179 7.74 -12.15 -9.08
CA LEU A 179 6.80 -12.56 -8.03
C LEU A 179 5.60 -11.61 -7.95
N PHE A 180 5.85 -10.31 -7.99
CA PHE A 180 4.79 -9.30 -8.04
C PHE A 180 3.93 -9.50 -9.28
N THR A 181 4.58 -9.73 -10.44
CA THR A 181 3.89 -9.95 -11.72
C THR A 181 2.96 -11.16 -11.67
N ALA A 182 3.44 -12.30 -11.13
CA ALA A 182 2.64 -13.50 -11.00
C ALA A 182 1.41 -13.28 -10.10
N ASN A 183 1.59 -12.60 -8.96
CA ASN A 183 0.50 -12.26 -8.06
C ASN A 183 -0.50 -11.29 -8.73
N LEU A 184 0.00 -10.26 -9.41
CA LEU A 184 -0.82 -9.29 -10.13
C LEU A 184 -1.69 -9.96 -11.20
N ILE A 185 -1.09 -10.80 -12.05
CA ILE A 185 -1.82 -11.56 -13.08
C ILE A 185 -2.90 -12.42 -12.41
N THR A 186 -2.57 -13.13 -11.34
CA THR A 186 -3.51 -14.00 -10.62
C THR A 186 -4.72 -13.21 -10.09
N THR A 187 -4.47 -12.07 -9.42
CA THR A 187 -5.53 -11.21 -8.90
C THR A 187 -6.35 -10.58 -10.03
N LEU A 188 -5.70 -10.10 -11.11
CA LEU A 188 -6.40 -9.57 -12.29
C LEU A 188 -7.30 -10.61 -12.94
N SER A 189 -6.82 -11.84 -13.12
CA SER A 189 -7.62 -12.94 -13.66
C SER A 189 -8.88 -13.17 -12.83
N GLN A 190 -8.76 -13.16 -11.50
CA GLN A 190 -9.92 -13.29 -10.61
C GLN A 190 -10.88 -12.09 -10.73
N LEU A 191 -10.37 -10.86 -10.79
CA LEU A 191 -11.18 -9.65 -10.92
C LEU A 191 -12.01 -9.68 -12.22
N TYR A 192 -11.37 -9.96 -13.35
CA TYR A 192 -12.07 -10.02 -14.64
C TYR A 192 -12.97 -11.25 -14.77
N ALA A 193 -12.64 -12.37 -14.13
CA ALA A 193 -13.54 -13.53 -14.07
C ALA A 193 -14.85 -13.19 -13.33
N LYS A 194 -14.76 -12.49 -12.18
CA LYS A 194 -15.95 -12.04 -11.41
C LYS A 194 -16.77 -10.99 -12.16
N VAL A 195 -16.13 -10.06 -12.86
CA VAL A 195 -16.84 -9.12 -13.75
C VAL A 195 -17.62 -9.88 -14.83
N GLY A 196 -17.06 -10.99 -15.34
CA GLY A 196 -17.77 -11.89 -16.25
C GLY A 196 -19.04 -12.48 -15.62
N GLU A 197 -18.97 -12.96 -14.37
CA GLU A 197 -20.13 -13.48 -13.62
C GLU A 197 -21.21 -12.41 -13.35
N ASP A 198 -20.81 -11.18 -13.03
CA ASP A 198 -21.72 -10.06 -12.83
C ASP A 198 -22.46 -9.68 -14.13
N ILE A 199 -21.81 -9.78 -15.30
CA ILE A 199 -22.44 -9.59 -16.61
C ILE A 199 -23.49 -10.66 -16.88
N TYR A 200 -23.21 -11.93 -16.58
CA TYR A 200 -24.21 -13.01 -16.74
C TYR A 200 -25.40 -12.84 -15.79
N THR A 201 -25.17 -12.32 -14.58
CA THR A 201 -26.22 -12.07 -13.58
C THR A 201 -27.10 -10.86 -13.96
N LEU A 202 -26.51 -9.82 -14.58
CA LEU A 202 -27.24 -8.65 -15.12
C LEU A 202 -27.99 -8.94 -16.43
N MET A 203 -27.67 -10.04 -17.13
CA MET A 203 -28.39 -10.48 -18.33
C MET A 203 -29.56 -11.43 -18.03
N GLN A 204 -29.73 -11.90 -16.79
CA GLN A 204 -30.87 -12.74 -16.39
C GLN A 204 -32.27 -12.08 -16.48
N PRO A 205 -32.47 -10.75 -16.33
CA PRO A 205 -33.80 -10.17 -16.50
C PRO A 205 -34.22 -9.97 -17.97
N LEU A 206 -33.36 -10.24 -18.95
CA LEU A 206 -33.65 -10.05 -20.38
C LEU A 206 -34.08 -11.34 -21.10
N PHE A 207 -34.22 -12.46 -20.38
CA PHE A 207 -34.70 -13.73 -20.91
C PHE A 207 -35.81 -14.37 -20.05
N CYS A 208 -36.65 -13.56 -19.41
CA CYS A 208 -37.97 -13.96 -18.92
C CYS A 208 -39.04 -13.01 -19.47
#